data_AF-A0AB34L2Y8-F1
#
_entry.id   AF-A0AB34L2Y8-F1
#
_cell.length_a   1.000
_cell.length_b   1.000
_cell.length_c   1.000
_cell.angle_alpha   90.00
_cell.angle_beta   90.00
_cell.angle_gamma   90.00
#
_symmetry.space_group_name_H-M   'P 1'
#
loop_
_entity.id
_entity.type
_entity.pdbx_description
1 polymer ?
#
loop_
_entity_poly.entity_id
_entity_poly.type
_entity_poly.pdbx_seq_one_letter_code
_entity_poly.pdbx_strand_id
1 'polypeptide(L)'
;MRSQIWKQMVWVFCLLFLMGSCVKHDIFQGEDPTVDPKEPTKEEEDYIAQFENFENIQVNISSQHEGTLYSIYYEYPYEEGSLVKDPYLIGKTPIHITLEVPKHVKKLYILRGDGELIESDVKDITISSGTKSSLRATNAISDEVLHLINNKYFPEKSYNVKSEDLYRCSDLKITETVFTSSFEKADIWLTYISDGGMSKDNMYGKIWFYTYPFEKMENLTLDDCTFYGKTNGTIQVIDFNMINQGENYIFYSKEEQPKAKTGEYTRIPLGRFDKGLNVGFVYRGTDRPQFSTPALNGPDNNKVPDNGTFSHNYVGHTLKYGNSSFKIEKNVANGFIHHIQEGDFEGNVLGMENRCPNYRAYDGDYNDMLCLIESNPVAIEPAEPVTPPVIESQTNKKGFLLFEDNYPNQGDFDFNDAVIYYSITAYTDKSTADVYAQLLAKGCTFHNQFGFKDANGLTPFFSDVNGYVNVRKFDKEPESGITKTLTYSSTQLIMPYIDNGKGPVSKNVKNTDLYPYVLDIPYSENKPFHWCIENKSIDDAYNFDQDYRKAHGDWYETPKDESLVIKFTTSDEEKKDPENKE
;
A
#
# COMPACT_ATOMS: atom_id res chain seq x y z
N MET A 1 26.92 29.93 84.97
CA MET A 1 26.65 30.62 83.68
C MET A 1 27.78 30.36 82.70
N ARG A 2 27.54 29.47 81.72
CA ARG A 2 28.34 29.10 80.51
C ARG A 2 28.36 27.61 80.15
N SER A 3 27.70 26.73 80.93
CA SER A 3 27.59 25.30 80.60
C SER A 3 26.14 24.81 80.40
N GLN A 4 25.14 25.62 80.74
CA GLN A 4 23.71 25.24 80.67
C GLN A 4 22.95 25.84 79.47
N ILE A 5 23.62 26.66 78.65
CA ILE A 5 23.05 27.26 77.42
C ILE A 5 23.37 26.39 76.18
N TRP A 6 24.34 25.47 76.27
CA TRP A 6 24.74 24.62 75.14
C TRP A 6 23.93 23.32 75.00
N LYS A 7 23.15 22.94 76.02
CA LYS A 7 22.27 21.75 75.94
C LYS A 7 20.82 22.06 75.53
N GLN A 8 20.40 23.33 75.56
CA GLN A 8 19.09 23.75 75.05
C GLN A 8 19.13 24.30 73.61
N MET A 9 20.30 24.64 73.06
CA MET A 9 20.43 25.00 71.64
C MET A 9 20.55 23.80 70.68
N VAL A 10 20.91 22.61 71.18
CA VAL A 10 21.01 21.38 70.35
C VAL A 10 19.66 20.68 70.19
N TRP A 11 18.69 20.94 71.08
CA TRP A 11 17.34 20.36 70.96
C TRP A 11 16.36 21.22 70.13
N VAL A 12 16.64 22.52 69.96
CA VAL A 12 15.78 23.41 69.15
C VAL A 12 16.20 23.42 67.67
N PHE A 13 17.45 23.06 67.32
CA PHE A 13 17.85 22.90 65.92
C PHE A 13 17.51 21.52 65.32
N CYS A 14 17.29 20.47 66.13
CA CYS A 14 16.76 19.19 65.63
C CYS A 14 15.24 19.17 65.44
N LEU A 15 14.49 20.11 66.03
CA LEU A 15 13.04 20.23 65.84
C LEU A 15 12.62 21.22 64.74
N LEU A 16 13.56 22.01 64.20
CA LEU A 16 13.33 22.92 63.05
C LEU A 16 13.83 22.36 61.70
N PHE A 17 14.51 21.21 61.69
CA PHE A 17 14.80 20.44 60.47
C PHE A 17 13.81 19.29 60.19
N LEU A 18 12.77 19.14 61.02
CA LEU A 18 11.70 18.14 60.85
C LEU A 18 10.35 18.74 60.41
N MET A 19 10.28 20.04 60.12
CA MET A 19 9.07 20.70 59.59
C MET A 19 9.38 21.62 58.40
N GLY A 20 10.16 21.12 57.45
CA GLY A 20 10.56 21.89 56.27
C GLY A 20 11.02 21.01 55.10
N SER A 21 10.34 19.89 54.86
CA SER A 21 10.35 19.18 53.57
C SER A 21 9.41 17.98 53.67
N CYS A 22 8.12 18.23 53.53
CA CYS A 22 7.09 17.22 53.26
C CYS A 22 5.82 17.96 52.86
N VAL A 23 5.88 18.66 51.74
CA VAL A 23 4.72 18.73 50.85
C VAL A 23 5.11 17.91 49.63
N LYS A 24 5.29 16.60 49.84
CA LYS A 24 4.87 15.67 48.79
C LYS A 24 3.36 15.77 48.80
N HIS A 25 2.82 16.39 47.76
CA HIS A 25 1.45 16.13 47.41
C HIS A 25 1.39 14.65 47.02
N ASP A 26 1.19 13.76 48.00
CA ASP A 26 0.66 12.42 47.74
C ASP A 26 -0.78 12.64 47.29
N ILE A 27 -0.99 12.80 45.98
CA ILE A 27 -2.32 12.93 45.37
C ILE A 27 -2.80 11.61 44.77
N PHE A 28 -2.30 10.47 45.23
CA PHE A 28 -2.92 9.18 44.95
C PHE A 28 -2.90 8.33 46.22
N GLN A 29 -3.96 8.46 47.02
CA GLN A 29 -4.40 7.31 47.82
C GLN A 29 -4.82 6.25 46.81
N GLY A 30 -4.07 5.14 46.78
CA GLY A 30 -4.29 4.05 45.83
C GLY A 30 -5.77 3.71 45.70
N GLU A 31 -6.28 3.81 44.49
CA GLU A 31 -7.60 3.28 44.16
C GLU A 31 -7.54 1.76 44.27
N ASP A 32 -8.63 1.21 44.83
CA ASP A 32 -8.86 -0.22 45.01
C ASP A 32 -8.77 -0.92 43.63
N PRO A 33 -7.91 -1.96 43.46
CA PRO A 33 -7.71 -2.66 42.19
C PRO A 33 -8.95 -3.45 41.69
N THR A 34 -10.08 -3.33 42.40
CA THR A 34 -11.39 -3.88 42.01
C THR A 34 -12.29 -2.88 41.27
N VAL A 35 -11.84 -1.64 41.06
CA VAL A 35 -12.57 -0.60 40.34
C VAL A 35 -12.06 -0.55 38.90
N ASP A 36 -12.98 -0.67 37.92
CA ASP A 36 -12.67 -0.44 36.51
C ASP A 36 -11.92 0.89 36.33
N PRO A 37 -10.91 0.97 35.43
CA PRO A 37 -10.19 2.23 35.18
C PRO A 37 -11.19 3.35 34.95
N LYS A 38 -11.16 4.37 35.81
CA LYS A 38 -12.05 5.52 35.71
C LYS A 38 -11.83 6.21 34.38
N GLU A 39 -12.91 6.52 33.65
CA GLU A 39 -12.80 7.30 32.43
C GLU A 39 -12.09 8.64 32.72
N PRO A 40 -11.15 9.07 31.86
CA PRO A 40 -10.38 10.29 32.08
C PRO A 40 -11.33 11.49 32.15
N THR A 41 -11.03 12.41 33.06
CA THR A 41 -11.66 13.73 33.07
C THR A 41 -11.29 14.50 31.80
N LYS A 42 -12.10 15.50 31.43
CA LYS A 42 -11.83 16.33 30.26
C LYS A 42 -10.46 17.02 30.29
N GLU A 43 -9.98 17.41 31.47
CA GLU A 43 -8.65 18.00 31.64
C GLU A 43 -7.53 16.97 31.34
N GLU A 44 -7.78 15.69 31.64
CA GLU A 44 -6.85 14.60 31.35
C GLU A 44 -6.86 14.22 29.87
N GLU A 45 -8.03 14.25 29.22
CA GLU A 45 -8.14 14.11 27.76
C GLU A 45 -7.39 15.24 27.04
N ASP A 46 -7.62 16.50 27.43
CA ASP A 46 -6.94 17.67 26.87
C ASP A 46 -5.42 17.63 27.12
N TYR A 47 -4.96 16.97 28.18
CA TYR A 47 -3.54 16.73 28.45
C TYR A 47 -2.96 15.68 27.50
N ILE A 48 -3.58 14.50 27.42
CA ILE A 48 -3.13 13.38 26.58
C ILE A 48 -3.14 13.78 25.10
N ALA A 49 -4.14 14.56 24.65
CA ALA A 49 -4.26 15.04 23.28
C ALA A 49 -3.02 15.83 22.80
N GLN A 50 -2.22 16.40 23.71
CA GLN A 50 -1.01 17.16 23.38
C GLN A 50 0.15 16.27 22.93
N PHE A 51 0.05 14.95 23.17
CA PHE A 51 1.02 13.94 22.76
C PHE A 51 0.57 13.19 21.49
N GLU A 52 -0.61 13.51 20.93
CA GLU A 52 -1.06 12.92 19.67
C GLU A 52 -0.17 13.36 18.51
N ASN A 53 0.35 12.39 17.76
CA ASN A 53 1.17 12.63 16.57
C ASN A 53 0.38 12.52 15.26
N PHE A 54 -0.93 12.27 15.36
CA PHE A 54 -1.87 12.24 14.26
C PHE A 54 -2.87 13.39 14.40
N GLU A 55 -3.41 13.84 13.28
CA GLU A 55 -4.54 14.76 13.19
C GLU A 55 -5.63 14.14 12.32
N ASN A 56 -6.87 14.55 12.54
CA ASN A 56 -8.02 14.04 11.81
C ASN A 56 -8.44 15.01 10.70
N ILE A 57 -8.64 14.48 9.50
CA ILE A 57 -9.27 15.21 8.40
C ILE A 57 -10.54 14.51 7.94
N GLN A 58 -11.50 15.27 7.43
CA GLN A 58 -12.70 14.74 6.80
C GLN A 58 -12.45 14.50 5.31
N VAL A 59 -12.72 13.29 4.83
CA VAL A 59 -12.62 12.92 3.41
C VAL A 59 -14.01 12.65 2.87
N ASN A 60 -14.46 13.51 1.95
CA ASN A 60 -15.75 13.43 1.28
C ASN A 60 -15.55 13.41 -0.25
N ILE A 61 -15.64 12.23 -0.85
CA ILE A 61 -15.42 12.04 -2.29
C ILE A 61 -16.66 11.42 -2.92
N SER A 62 -17.16 12.08 -3.97
CA SER A 62 -18.26 11.60 -4.80
C SER A 62 -17.85 11.61 -6.28
N SER A 63 -18.49 10.76 -7.06
CA SER A 63 -18.25 10.62 -8.51
C SER A 63 -19.57 10.57 -9.26
N GLN A 64 -19.53 10.83 -10.56
CA GLN A 64 -20.66 10.60 -11.46
C GLN A 64 -21.05 9.12 -11.49
N HIS A 65 -20.06 8.23 -11.41
CA HIS A 65 -20.27 6.78 -11.36
C HIS A 65 -19.96 6.27 -9.95
N GLU A 66 -20.98 5.74 -9.27
CA GLU A 66 -20.81 5.07 -7.99
C GLU A 66 -19.80 3.92 -8.12
N GLY A 67 -19.04 3.66 -7.06
CA GLY A 67 -18.00 2.65 -7.07
C GLY A 67 -16.66 3.12 -7.63
N THR A 68 -16.50 4.38 -8.04
CA THR A 68 -15.21 4.91 -8.54
C THR A 68 -14.14 4.76 -7.48
N LEU A 69 -13.01 4.15 -7.84
CA LEU A 69 -11.87 3.90 -7.00
C LEU A 69 -11.06 5.19 -6.79
N TYR A 70 -10.72 5.44 -5.52
CA TYR A 70 -9.75 6.44 -5.11
C TYR A 70 -8.78 5.83 -4.11
N SER A 71 -7.52 6.24 -4.22
CA SER A 71 -6.46 5.92 -3.27
C SER A 71 -5.84 7.20 -2.74
N ILE A 72 -5.48 7.26 -1.45
CA ILE A 72 -4.78 8.41 -0.84
C ILE A 72 -3.45 7.95 -0.27
N TYR A 73 -2.41 8.72 -0.56
CA TYR A 73 -1.03 8.51 -0.12
C TYR A 73 -0.52 9.75 0.63
N TYR A 74 0.37 9.54 1.61
CA TYR A 74 1.04 10.61 2.35
C TYR A 74 2.35 11.08 1.70
N GLU A 75 2.77 10.37 0.66
CA GLU A 75 3.93 10.69 -0.17
C GLU A 75 3.62 10.43 -1.65
N TYR A 76 4.49 10.90 -2.54
CA TYR A 76 4.30 10.71 -3.97
C TYR A 76 4.36 9.21 -4.28
N PRO A 77 3.31 8.62 -4.87
CA PRO A 77 3.17 7.16 -4.87
C PRO A 77 3.91 6.44 -6.01
N TYR A 78 4.48 7.21 -6.94
CA TYR A 78 5.16 6.66 -8.12
C TYR A 78 6.68 6.74 -8.02
N GLU A 79 7.36 5.68 -8.45
CA GLU A 79 8.80 5.66 -8.72
C GLU A 79 9.03 5.09 -10.12
N GLU A 80 9.81 5.79 -10.96
CA GLU A 80 10.06 5.39 -12.36
C GLU A 80 8.78 5.07 -13.16
N GLY A 81 7.72 5.85 -12.92
CA GLY A 81 6.42 5.68 -13.56
C GLY A 81 5.59 4.50 -13.09
N SER A 82 5.93 3.86 -11.98
CA SER A 82 5.18 2.73 -11.43
C SER A 82 4.62 3.03 -10.06
N LEU A 83 3.47 2.46 -9.74
CA LEU A 83 2.85 2.60 -8.44
C LEU A 83 3.52 1.66 -7.42
N VAL A 84 4.44 2.21 -6.63
CA VAL A 84 5.28 1.43 -5.69
C VAL A 84 4.94 1.62 -4.22
N LYS A 85 4.15 2.64 -3.88
CA LYS A 85 3.79 2.94 -2.48
C LYS A 85 2.47 2.30 -2.09
N ASP A 86 2.36 1.92 -0.82
CA ASP A 86 1.09 1.47 -0.25
C ASP A 86 0.17 2.68 0.03
N PRO A 87 -1.10 2.63 -0.37
CA PRO A 87 -2.06 3.68 -0.03
C PRO A 87 -2.48 3.60 1.44
N TYR A 88 -2.69 4.76 2.04
CA TYR A 88 -3.27 4.91 3.39
C TYR A 88 -4.80 4.80 3.38
N LEU A 89 -5.44 5.18 2.28
CA LEU A 89 -6.86 4.92 2.04
C LEU A 89 -7.01 4.32 0.65
N ILE A 90 -7.80 3.26 0.54
CA ILE A 90 -8.40 2.80 -0.71
C ILE A 90 -9.91 2.83 -0.49
N GLY A 91 -10.66 3.49 -1.36
CA GLY A 91 -12.10 3.60 -1.22
C GLY A 91 -12.81 3.63 -2.56
N LYS A 92 -14.03 3.11 -2.56
CA LYS A 92 -14.96 3.25 -3.68
C LYS A 92 -16.01 4.31 -3.33
N THR A 93 -16.26 5.24 -4.25
CA THR A 93 -17.26 6.31 -4.02
C THR A 93 -18.67 5.76 -3.80
N PRO A 94 -19.50 6.41 -2.97
CA PRO A 94 -19.18 7.59 -2.15
C PRO A 94 -18.26 7.24 -0.96
N ILE A 95 -17.26 8.09 -0.72
CA ILE A 95 -16.34 7.97 0.42
C ILE A 95 -16.68 9.06 1.43
N HIS A 96 -17.00 8.64 2.65
CA HIS A 96 -17.24 9.51 3.80
C HIS A 96 -16.53 8.93 5.02
N ILE A 97 -15.33 9.45 5.32
CA ILE A 97 -14.50 8.92 6.40
C ILE A 97 -13.69 10.02 7.08
N THR A 98 -13.42 9.84 8.38
CA THR A 98 -12.38 10.57 9.10
C THR A 98 -11.06 9.83 8.92
N LEU A 99 -10.06 10.47 8.31
CA LEU A 99 -8.74 9.90 8.10
C LEU A 99 -7.74 10.44 9.13
N GLU A 100 -7.04 9.56 9.84
CA GLU A 100 -5.92 9.92 10.73
C GLU A 100 -4.63 10.13 9.92
N VAL A 101 -4.15 11.37 9.86
CA VAL A 101 -2.96 11.79 9.11
C VAL A 101 -1.84 12.15 10.10
N PRO A 102 -0.60 11.65 9.93
CA PRO A 102 0.52 12.07 10.76
C PRO A 102 0.80 13.58 10.64
N LYS A 103 1.07 14.26 11.75
CA LYS A 103 1.28 15.73 11.77
C LYS A 103 2.50 16.21 10.97
N HIS A 104 3.48 15.35 10.73
CA HIS A 104 4.63 15.65 9.88
C HIS A 104 4.28 15.67 8.38
N VAL A 105 3.23 14.96 7.96
CA VAL A 105 2.77 14.94 6.56
C VAL A 105 2.18 16.29 6.21
N LYS A 106 2.63 16.88 5.10
CA LYS A 106 2.18 18.22 4.65
C LYS A 106 1.34 18.19 3.38
N LYS A 107 1.45 17.10 2.62
CA LYS A 107 0.74 16.89 1.36
C LYS A 107 0.09 15.52 1.32
N LEU A 108 -1.03 15.44 0.63
CA LEU A 108 -1.75 14.24 0.26
C LEU A 108 -1.72 14.10 -1.27
N TYR A 109 -1.57 12.87 -1.73
CA TYR A 109 -1.63 12.51 -3.13
C TYR A 109 -2.85 11.60 -3.32
N ILE A 110 -3.82 12.07 -4.10
CA ILE A 110 -5.11 11.39 -4.29
C ILE A 110 -5.13 10.86 -5.72
N LEU A 111 -5.09 9.55 -5.86
CA LEU A 111 -5.08 8.85 -7.15
C LEU A 111 -6.49 8.34 -7.46
N ARG A 112 -7.03 8.73 -8.62
CA ARG A 112 -8.26 8.15 -9.16
C ARG A 112 -7.95 6.88 -9.95
N GLY A 113 -8.89 5.94 -10.04
CA GLY A 113 -8.70 4.65 -10.71
C GLY A 113 -8.23 4.71 -12.18
N ASP A 114 -8.38 5.86 -12.86
CA ASP A 114 -7.92 6.08 -14.23
C ASP A 114 -6.51 6.70 -14.34
N GLY A 115 -5.74 6.73 -13.25
CA GLY A 115 -4.37 7.25 -13.21
C GLY A 115 -4.25 8.76 -12.96
N GLU A 116 -5.37 9.49 -12.79
CA GLU A 116 -5.31 10.92 -12.45
C GLU A 116 -4.89 11.11 -10.98
N LEU A 117 -3.66 11.58 -10.79
CA LEU A 117 -3.12 12.01 -9.51
C LEU A 117 -3.42 13.50 -9.22
N ILE A 118 -4.02 13.77 -8.07
CA ILE A 118 -4.32 15.10 -7.52
C ILE A 118 -3.45 15.35 -6.29
N GLU A 119 -2.68 16.44 -6.28
CA GLU A 119 -1.96 16.90 -5.09
C GLU A 119 -2.84 17.86 -4.26
N SER A 120 -2.83 17.69 -2.94
CA SER A 120 -3.47 18.63 -2.00
C SER A 120 -2.61 18.81 -0.75
N ASP A 121 -2.64 20.01 -0.16
CA ASP A 121 -2.20 20.18 1.23
C ASP A 121 -3.09 19.36 2.17
N VAL A 122 -2.58 19.00 3.36
CA VAL A 122 -3.36 18.30 4.40
C VAL A 122 -4.45 19.24 4.94
N LYS A 123 -5.70 18.90 4.64
CA LYS A 123 -6.94 19.56 5.08
C LYS A 123 -8.13 18.66 4.75
N ASP A 124 -9.33 19.05 5.18
CA ASP A 124 -10.56 18.39 4.75
C ASP A 124 -10.64 18.32 3.22
N ILE A 125 -10.81 17.10 2.70
CA ILE A 125 -10.88 16.81 1.27
C ILE A 125 -12.34 16.74 0.87
N THR A 126 -12.71 17.55 -0.12
CA THR A 126 -14.01 17.47 -0.78
C THR A 126 -13.81 17.40 -2.29
N ILE A 127 -14.10 16.25 -2.87
CA ILE A 127 -14.13 16.03 -4.31
C ILE A 127 -15.58 15.74 -4.69
N SER A 128 -16.17 16.66 -5.43
CA SER A 128 -17.51 16.49 -5.99
C SER A 128 -17.42 15.97 -7.42
N SER A 129 -18.52 15.42 -7.93
CA SER A 129 -18.66 15.14 -9.36
C SER A 129 -18.55 16.46 -10.13
N GLY A 130 -17.32 16.83 -10.52
CA GLY A 130 -17.10 17.83 -11.53
C GLY A 130 -17.86 17.38 -12.76
N THR A 131 -18.81 18.18 -13.21
CA THR A 131 -19.59 17.89 -14.41
C THR A 131 -18.64 17.95 -15.61
N LYS A 132 -17.83 16.91 -15.86
CA LYS A 132 -17.47 16.55 -17.22
C LYS A 132 -18.68 15.89 -17.86
N SER A 133 -19.79 16.64 -17.89
CA SER A 133 -20.75 16.54 -18.96
C SER A 133 -19.99 16.99 -20.20
N SER A 134 -19.56 16.04 -20.99
CA SER A 134 -19.73 16.23 -22.41
C SER A 134 -20.58 15.09 -22.92
N LEU A 135 -21.88 15.36 -23.03
CA LEU A 135 -22.68 14.82 -24.13
C LEU A 135 -21.87 15.02 -25.42
N ARG A 136 -21.10 14.03 -25.84
CA ARG A 136 -20.49 14.00 -27.17
C ARG A 136 -20.63 12.59 -27.72
N ALA A 137 -21.74 12.41 -28.42
CA ALA A 137 -21.88 11.34 -29.38
C ALA A 137 -20.78 11.47 -30.43
N THR A 138 -19.86 10.52 -30.42
CA THR A 138 -19.17 10.03 -31.62
C THR A 138 -19.08 8.50 -31.49
N ASN A 139 -18.57 7.82 -32.50
CA ASN A 139 -18.51 6.36 -32.62
C ASN A 139 -17.62 5.69 -31.53
N ALA A 140 -17.98 5.84 -30.24
CA ALA A 140 -17.08 5.93 -29.09
C ALA A 140 -17.44 4.96 -27.94
N ILE A 141 -16.46 4.71 -27.07
CA ILE A 141 -16.58 3.95 -25.82
C ILE A 141 -17.34 4.83 -24.80
N SER A 142 -18.34 4.29 -24.09
CA SER A 142 -19.11 5.06 -23.12
C SER A 142 -18.31 5.32 -21.83
N ASP A 143 -18.63 6.42 -21.14
CA ASP A 143 -18.04 6.75 -19.84
C ASP A 143 -18.24 5.64 -18.80
N GLU A 144 -19.39 4.94 -18.86
CA GLU A 144 -19.69 3.79 -17.98
C GLU A 144 -18.74 2.61 -18.25
N VAL A 145 -18.44 2.30 -19.51
CA VAL A 145 -17.49 1.25 -19.87
C VAL A 145 -16.07 1.64 -19.45
N LEU A 146 -15.65 2.89 -19.68
CA LEU A 146 -14.35 3.40 -19.21
C LEU A 146 -14.24 3.32 -17.69
N HIS A 147 -15.32 3.66 -16.97
CA HIS A 147 -15.40 3.53 -15.52
C HIS A 147 -15.19 2.08 -15.08
N LEU A 148 -15.88 1.10 -15.68
CA LEU A 148 -15.68 -0.31 -15.36
C LEU A 148 -14.25 -0.77 -15.62
N ILE A 149 -13.69 -0.39 -16.76
CA ILE A 149 -12.31 -0.74 -17.12
C ILE A 149 -11.33 -0.23 -16.06
N ASN A 150 -11.38 1.06 -15.76
CA ASN A 150 -10.43 1.72 -14.85
C ASN A 150 -10.69 1.47 -13.36
N ASN A 151 -11.79 0.81 -12.97
CA ASN A 151 -12.12 0.64 -11.55
C ASN A 151 -12.41 -0.82 -11.13
N LYS A 152 -12.66 -1.71 -12.10
CA LYS A 152 -13.01 -3.13 -11.85
C LYS A 152 -12.06 -4.09 -12.53
N TYR A 153 -11.63 -3.83 -13.76
CA TYR A 153 -10.85 -4.79 -14.55
C TYR A 153 -9.35 -4.48 -14.57
N PHE A 154 -8.98 -3.23 -14.87
CA PHE A 154 -7.60 -2.75 -14.91
C PHE A 154 -7.44 -1.43 -14.13
N PRO A 155 -7.79 -1.41 -12.83
CA PRO A 155 -7.61 -0.23 -11.99
C PRO A 155 -6.14 0.10 -11.77
N GLU A 156 -5.80 1.38 -11.68
CA GLU A 156 -4.46 1.84 -11.28
C GLU A 156 -4.15 1.40 -9.83
N LYS A 157 -3.56 0.21 -9.66
CA LYS A 157 -3.26 -0.41 -8.38
C LYS A 157 -2.26 -1.56 -8.55
N SER A 158 -1.25 -1.62 -7.69
CA SER A 158 -0.27 -2.69 -7.71
C SER A 158 -0.91 -4.08 -7.58
N TYR A 159 -0.48 -4.97 -8.48
CA TYR A 159 -0.75 -6.38 -8.58
C TYR A 159 -2.23 -6.70 -8.82
N ASN A 160 -2.78 -6.26 -9.95
CA ASN A 160 -4.14 -6.65 -10.34
C ASN A 160 -4.23 -8.13 -10.70
N VAL A 161 -3.19 -8.67 -11.35
CA VAL A 161 -3.10 -10.09 -11.70
C VAL A 161 -2.04 -10.76 -10.85
N LYS A 162 -2.44 -11.80 -10.10
CA LYS A 162 -1.62 -12.43 -9.07
C LYS A 162 -1.52 -13.93 -9.24
N SER A 163 -0.43 -14.48 -8.71
CA SER A 163 -0.26 -15.92 -8.51
C SER A 163 -0.41 -16.72 -9.81
N GLU A 164 -1.13 -17.85 -9.78
CA GLU A 164 -1.33 -18.73 -10.95
C GLU A 164 -1.99 -18.04 -12.15
N ASP A 165 -2.72 -16.93 -11.95
CA ASP A 165 -3.30 -16.18 -13.08
C ASP A 165 -2.21 -15.58 -13.98
N LEU A 166 -0.99 -15.36 -13.47
CA LEU A 166 0.18 -14.96 -14.27
C LEU A 166 0.56 -16.00 -15.34
N TYR A 167 0.16 -17.26 -15.17
CA TYR A 167 0.47 -18.34 -16.10
C TYR A 167 -0.63 -18.59 -17.13
N ARG A 168 -1.78 -17.92 -17.03
CA ARG A 168 -2.89 -18.12 -17.96
C ARG A 168 -2.63 -17.45 -19.30
N CYS A 169 -3.13 -18.06 -20.36
CA CYS A 169 -3.17 -17.45 -21.68
C CYS A 169 -4.59 -16.98 -22.00
N SER A 170 -4.85 -15.69 -21.80
CA SER A 170 -6.14 -15.09 -22.09
C SER A 170 -6.27 -14.60 -23.55
N ASP A 171 -5.47 -15.12 -24.47
CA ASP A 171 -5.58 -14.75 -25.89
C ASP A 171 -6.99 -15.05 -26.41
N LEU A 172 -7.47 -14.25 -27.37
CA LEU A 172 -8.81 -14.45 -27.92
C LEU A 172 -8.86 -15.73 -28.74
N LYS A 173 -9.81 -16.60 -28.43
CA LYS A 173 -9.98 -17.88 -29.14
C LYS A 173 -11.09 -17.77 -30.17
N ILE A 174 -10.75 -17.84 -31.45
CA ILE A 174 -11.74 -17.73 -32.54
C ILE A 174 -12.48 -19.07 -32.67
N THR A 175 -13.55 -19.21 -31.90
CA THR A 175 -14.42 -20.38 -31.87
C THR A 175 -15.88 -19.98 -31.64
N GLU A 176 -16.79 -20.91 -31.91
CA GLU A 176 -18.19 -20.74 -31.51
C GLU A 176 -18.31 -20.82 -29.99
N THR A 177 -19.12 -19.92 -29.43
CA THR A 177 -19.60 -19.96 -28.06
C THR A 177 -21.09 -20.28 -28.05
N VAL A 178 -21.67 -20.44 -26.86
CA VAL A 178 -23.12 -20.65 -26.70
C VAL A 178 -23.96 -19.47 -27.19
N PHE A 179 -23.34 -18.30 -27.41
CA PHE A 179 -23.98 -17.06 -27.84
C PHE A 179 -23.77 -16.74 -29.32
N THR A 180 -22.87 -17.46 -30.01
CA THR A 180 -22.62 -17.24 -31.44
C THR A 180 -23.40 -18.24 -32.31
N SER A 181 -23.97 -17.75 -33.41
CA SER A 181 -24.34 -18.61 -34.53
C SER A 181 -23.08 -19.20 -35.18
N SER A 182 -23.22 -20.32 -35.92
CA SER A 182 -22.07 -20.90 -36.62
C SER A 182 -21.42 -19.91 -37.59
N PHE A 183 -20.08 -19.89 -37.59
CA PHE A 183 -19.28 -18.99 -38.42
C PHE A 183 -17.95 -19.64 -38.82
N GLU A 184 -17.42 -19.23 -39.97
CA GLU A 184 -16.11 -19.69 -40.46
C GLU A 184 -14.97 -18.74 -40.11
N LYS A 185 -15.29 -17.44 -40.03
CA LYS A 185 -14.32 -16.38 -39.78
C LYS A 185 -14.87 -15.30 -38.87
N ALA A 186 -13.99 -14.64 -38.13
CA ALA A 186 -14.29 -13.50 -37.28
C ALA A 186 -13.57 -12.24 -37.76
N ASP A 187 -14.29 -11.12 -37.80
CA ASP A 187 -13.69 -9.80 -37.98
C ASP A 187 -13.31 -9.23 -36.60
N ILE A 188 -12.13 -8.61 -36.49
CA ILE A 188 -11.61 -8.06 -35.22
C ILE A 188 -11.17 -6.61 -35.41
N TRP A 189 -11.48 -5.76 -34.43
CA TRP A 189 -11.04 -4.37 -34.34
C TRP A 189 -10.36 -4.08 -33.00
N LEU A 190 -9.42 -3.14 -33.03
CA LEU A 190 -8.71 -2.66 -31.85
C LEU A 190 -8.87 -1.15 -31.72
N THR A 191 -9.16 -0.69 -30.52
CA THR A 191 -9.28 0.74 -30.18
C THR A 191 -8.42 1.03 -28.95
N TYR A 192 -7.46 1.95 -29.07
CA TYR A 192 -6.67 2.40 -27.91
C TYR A 192 -7.55 3.15 -26.91
N ILE A 193 -7.41 2.87 -25.61
CA ILE A 193 -8.18 3.49 -24.53
C ILE A 193 -7.32 4.47 -23.73
N SER A 194 -6.26 3.98 -23.10
CA SER A 194 -5.37 4.74 -22.21
C SER A 194 -4.07 3.98 -21.96
N ASP A 195 -3.16 4.59 -21.21
CA ASP A 195 -1.85 4.04 -20.80
C ASP A 195 -1.65 4.07 -19.27
N GLY A 196 -2.72 4.03 -18.48
CA GLY A 196 -2.62 4.11 -17.00
C GLY A 196 -2.14 5.46 -16.46
N GLY A 197 -1.78 6.42 -17.31
CA GLY A 197 -1.15 7.69 -16.87
C GLY A 197 0.37 7.71 -17.06
N MET A 198 0.95 6.65 -17.62
CA MET A 198 2.38 6.50 -17.96
C MET A 198 2.97 7.66 -18.77
N SER A 199 2.16 8.32 -19.61
CA SER A 199 2.57 9.51 -20.36
C SER A 199 3.25 10.62 -19.53
N LYS A 200 2.99 10.69 -18.21
CA LYS A 200 3.60 11.69 -17.33
C LYS A 200 5.13 11.53 -17.19
N ASP A 201 5.66 10.32 -17.33
CA ASP A 201 7.09 10.02 -17.16
C ASP A 201 7.83 9.76 -18.48
N ASN A 202 7.23 10.16 -19.61
CA ASN A 202 7.71 9.84 -20.96
C ASN A 202 7.88 8.33 -21.23
N MET A 203 7.17 7.49 -20.47
CA MET A 203 7.14 6.05 -20.65
C MET A 203 5.99 5.73 -21.60
N TYR A 204 6.33 5.19 -22.76
CA TYR A 204 5.37 4.93 -23.83
C TYR A 204 5.71 3.61 -24.50
N GLY A 205 4.72 2.74 -24.66
CA GLY A 205 4.90 1.52 -25.44
C GLY A 205 4.09 1.46 -26.74
N LYS A 206 4.46 0.47 -27.55
CA LYS A 206 3.92 0.16 -28.88
C LYS A 206 3.28 -1.23 -28.87
N ILE A 207 2.21 -1.41 -29.64
CA ILE A 207 1.49 -2.68 -29.69
C ILE A 207 1.35 -3.25 -31.12
N TRP A 208 1.44 -4.58 -31.21
CA TRP A 208 1.22 -5.42 -32.39
C TRP A 208 0.31 -6.60 -31.99
N PHE A 209 -0.07 -7.43 -32.96
CA PHE A 209 -0.76 -8.69 -32.69
C PHE A 209 -0.22 -9.82 -33.57
N TYR A 210 -0.57 -11.04 -33.20
CA TYR A 210 -0.23 -12.25 -33.93
C TYR A 210 -1.37 -13.26 -33.84
N THR A 211 -1.37 -14.21 -34.77
CA THR A 211 -2.29 -15.35 -34.75
C THR A 211 -1.52 -16.66 -34.76
N TYR A 212 -2.10 -17.69 -34.16
CA TYR A 212 -1.54 -19.05 -34.13
C TYR A 212 -2.65 -20.10 -33.96
N PRO A 213 -2.42 -21.37 -34.33
CA PRO A 213 -3.41 -22.44 -34.14
C PRO A 213 -3.66 -22.77 -32.66
N PHE A 214 -4.92 -23.03 -32.26
CA PHE A 214 -5.29 -23.26 -30.84
C PHE A 214 -4.47 -24.35 -30.14
N GLU A 215 -3.94 -25.31 -30.89
CA GLU A 215 -3.34 -26.56 -30.40
C GLU A 215 -1.88 -26.34 -30.02
N LYS A 216 -1.34 -25.20 -30.45
CA LYS A 216 0.01 -24.76 -30.15
C LYS A 216 0.10 -23.95 -28.89
N MET A 217 -1.01 -23.49 -28.30
CA MET A 217 -1.02 -22.55 -27.15
C MET A 217 -0.04 -22.92 -26.03
N GLU A 218 0.01 -24.19 -25.61
CA GLU A 218 0.89 -24.64 -24.52
C GLU A 218 2.38 -24.73 -24.90
N ASN A 219 2.71 -24.97 -26.18
CA ASN A 219 4.07 -25.21 -26.67
C ASN A 219 4.43 -24.25 -27.82
N LEU A 220 3.88 -23.05 -27.78
CA LEU A 220 3.94 -22.09 -28.89
C LEU A 220 5.36 -21.58 -29.07
N THR A 221 5.81 -21.53 -30.32
CA THR A 221 7.08 -20.89 -30.71
C THR A 221 6.82 -19.73 -31.68
N LEU A 222 7.82 -18.88 -31.90
CA LEU A 222 7.70 -17.79 -32.86
C LEU A 222 7.40 -18.28 -34.29
N ASP A 223 7.90 -19.47 -34.67
CA ASP A 223 7.70 -20.06 -36.00
C ASP A 223 6.25 -20.51 -36.24
N ASP A 224 5.49 -20.76 -35.17
CA ASP A 224 4.07 -21.09 -35.25
C ASP A 224 3.18 -19.83 -35.41
N CYS A 225 3.75 -18.64 -35.28
CA CYS A 225 3.02 -17.38 -35.25
C CYS A 225 3.04 -16.66 -36.61
N THR A 226 1.92 -16.04 -36.97
CA THR A 226 1.87 -15.02 -38.02
C THR A 226 1.76 -13.65 -37.36
N PHE A 227 2.76 -12.79 -37.55
CA PHE A 227 2.83 -11.45 -36.95
C PHE A 227 2.23 -10.39 -37.86
N TYR A 228 1.56 -9.41 -37.26
CA TYR A 228 0.89 -8.34 -37.99
C TYR A 228 1.26 -6.96 -37.44
N GLY A 229 1.38 -6.01 -38.36
CA GLY A 229 1.67 -4.62 -38.06
C GLY A 229 1.07 -3.68 -39.09
N LYS A 230 1.15 -2.38 -38.82
CA LYS A 230 0.63 -1.33 -39.70
C LYS A 230 1.73 -0.83 -40.64
N THR A 231 1.51 -1.00 -41.94
CA THR A 231 2.41 -0.53 -43.01
C THR A 231 1.61 0.34 -43.96
N ASN A 232 2.02 1.60 -44.16
CA ASN A 232 1.31 2.56 -45.02
C ASN A 232 -0.19 2.70 -44.68
N GLY A 233 -0.53 2.62 -43.40
CA GLY A 233 -1.90 2.78 -42.91
C GLY A 233 -2.78 1.52 -42.97
N THR A 234 -2.28 0.39 -43.48
CA THR A 234 -3.02 -0.88 -43.51
C THR A 234 -2.34 -1.96 -42.69
N ILE A 235 -3.13 -2.88 -42.13
CA ILE A 235 -2.60 -4.04 -41.42
C ILE A 235 -2.07 -5.05 -42.43
N GLN A 236 -0.83 -5.50 -42.21
CA GLN A 236 -0.11 -6.43 -43.08
C GLN A 236 0.68 -7.43 -42.23
N VAL A 237 0.97 -8.60 -42.81
CA VAL A 237 1.91 -9.55 -42.21
C VAL A 237 3.30 -8.93 -42.20
N ILE A 238 3.99 -9.04 -41.08
CA ILE A 238 5.35 -8.53 -40.89
C ILE A 238 6.27 -9.63 -40.36
N ASP A 239 7.58 -9.43 -40.55
CA ASP A 239 8.58 -10.25 -39.88
C ASP A 239 8.71 -9.84 -38.41
N PHE A 240 8.95 -10.81 -37.51
CA PHE A 240 9.14 -10.54 -36.08
C PHE A 240 10.29 -9.54 -35.81
N ASN A 241 11.31 -9.49 -36.68
CA ASN A 241 12.39 -8.54 -36.58
C ASN A 241 11.91 -7.07 -36.60
N MET A 242 10.79 -6.77 -37.28
CA MET A 242 10.21 -5.42 -37.26
C MET A 242 9.70 -5.04 -35.86
N ILE A 243 9.10 -6.00 -35.13
CA ILE A 243 8.69 -5.82 -33.73
C ILE A 243 9.93 -5.64 -32.84
N ASN A 244 10.99 -6.40 -33.09
CA ASN A 244 12.29 -6.25 -32.41
C ASN A 244 12.99 -4.91 -32.69
N GLN A 245 12.66 -4.23 -33.78
CA GLN A 245 13.14 -2.89 -34.10
C GLN A 245 12.17 -1.79 -33.65
N GLY A 246 10.97 -2.17 -33.18
CA GLY A 246 9.93 -1.24 -32.77
C GLY A 246 9.25 -0.53 -33.94
N GLU A 247 9.22 -1.17 -35.12
CA GLU A 247 8.65 -0.67 -36.36
C GLU A 247 7.28 -1.30 -36.68
N ASN A 248 6.50 -0.66 -37.54
CA ASN A 248 5.19 -1.16 -38.02
C ASN A 248 4.17 -1.44 -36.90
N TYR A 249 4.22 -0.71 -35.78
CA TYR A 249 3.24 -0.84 -34.69
C TYR A 249 1.83 -0.41 -35.11
N ILE A 250 0.81 -0.96 -34.44
CA ILE A 250 -0.58 -0.57 -34.64
C ILE A 250 -0.86 0.75 -33.93
N PHE A 251 -0.58 0.77 -32.63
CA PHE A 251 -0.66 1.95 -31.80
C PHE A 251 0.66 2.21 -31.11
N TYR A 252 0.97 3.49 -30.94
CA TYR A 252 2.00 3.99 -30.05
C TYR A 252 1.30 4.90 -29.05
N SER A 253 1.35 4.57 -27.77
CA SER A 253 0.66 5.32 -26.70
C SER A 253 0.97 6.81 -26.75
N LYS A 254 2.21 7.21 -27.07
CA LYS A 254 2.61 8.60 -27.26
C LYS A 254 1.77 9.37 -28.29
N GLU A 255 1.33 8.68 -29.34
CA GLU A 255 0.56 9.27 -30.45
C GLU A 255 -0.94 9.28 -30.17
N GLU A 256 -1.45 8.27 -29.45
CA GLU A 256 -2.88 8.08 -29.22
C GLU A 256 -3.37 8.70 -27.91
N GLN A 257 -2.54 8.75 -26.87
CA GLN A 257 -2.92 9.24 -25.54
C GLN A 257 -3.44 10.68 -25.53
N PRO A 258 -2.86 11.64 -26.28
CA PRO A 258 -3.43 12.99 -26.37
C PRO A 258 -4.85 13.03 -26.95
N LYS A 259 -5.17 12.12 -27.88
CA LYS A 259 -6.50 12.03 -28.51
C LYS A 259 -7.50 11.43 -27.53
N ALA A 260 -7.13 10.32 -26.88
CA ALA A 260 -7.96 9.63 -25.89
C ALA A 260 -8.35 10.55 -24.73
N LYS A 261 -7.42 11.39 -24.23
CA LYS A 261 -7.70 12.41 -23.19
C LYS A 261 -8.77 13.44 -23.60
N THR A 262 -9.00 13.61 -24.90
CA THR A 262 -10.05 14.48 -25.44
C THR A 262 -11.31 13.74 -25.89
N GLY A 263 -11.38 12.42 -25.65
CA GLY A 263 -12.49 11.54 -26.05
C GLY A 263 -12.46 11.14 -27.53
N GLU A 264 -11.35 11.39 -28.23
CA GLU A 264 -11.16 10.96 -29.62
C GLU A 264 -10.43 9.62 -29.66
N TYR A 265 -11.15 8.58 -30.10
CA TYR A 265 -10.64 7.20 -30.13
C TYR A 265 -10.37 6.74 -31.56
N THR A 266 -9.15 6.25 -31.82
CA THR A 266 -8.78 5.64 -33.10
C THR A 266 -9.14 4.15 -33.07
N ARG A 267 -10.04 3.74 -33.97
CA ARG A 267 -10.43 2.34 -34.16
C ARG A 267 -9.79 1.77 -35.43
N ILE A 268 -9.07 0.65 -35.33
CA ILE A 268 -8.36 0.01 -36.44
C ILE A 268 -8.92 -1.40 -36.69
N PRO A 269 -9.33 -1.75 -37.92
CA PRO A 269 -9.63 -3.13 -38.27
C PRO A 269 -8.33 -3.95 -38.30
N LEU A 270 -8.25 -4.99 -37.47
CA LEU A 270 -7.11 -5.91 -37.46
C LEU A 270 -7.17 -6.89 -38.64
N GLY A 271 -8.38 -7.32 -39.00
CA GLY A 271 -8.59 -8.22 -40.13
C GLY A 271 -9.70 -9.22 -39.87
N ARG A 272 -9.78 -10.22 -40.77
CA ARG A 272 -10.75 -11.31 -40.73
C ARG A 272 -10.02 -12.65 -40.67
N PHE A 273 -10.25 -13.41 -39.60
CA PHE A 273 -9.44 -14.57 -39.23
C PHE A 273 -10.29 -15.83 -39.17
N ASP A 274 -9.68 -16.97 -39.54
CA ASP A 274 -10.35 -18.27 -39.59
C ASP A 274 -10.60 -18.84 -38.18
N LYS A 275 -11.72 -19.56 -38.04
CA LYS A 275 -12.01 -20.38 -36.85
C LYS A 275 -10.89 -21.39 -36.59
N GLY A 276 -10.51 -21.56 -35.32
CA GLY A 276 -9.41 -22.44 -34.90
C GLY A 276 -8.09 -21.70 -34.63
N LEU A 277 -8.04 -20.39 -34.87
CA LEU A 277 -6.93 -19.54 -34.49
C LEU A 277 -7.16 -18.88 -33.12
N ASN A 278 -6.06 -18.61 -32.43
CA ASN A 278 -6.00 -17.66 -31.33
C ASN A 278 -5.42 -16.33 -31.84
N VAL A 279 -5.79 -15.21 -31.20
CA VAL A 279 -5.24 -13.88 -31.44
C VAL A 279 -4.60 -13.38 -30.15
N GLY A 280 -3.28 -13.24 -30.18
CA GLY A 280 -2.48 -12.71 -29.07
C GLY A 280 -1.86 -11.35 -29.43
N PHE A 281 -1.31 -10.67 -28.43
CA PHE A 281 -0.78 -9.32 -28.55
C PHE A 281 0.68 -9.24 -28.10
N VAL A 282 1.45 -8.42 -28.81
CA VAL A 282 2.83 -8.09 -28.42
C VAL A 282 2.88 -6.63 -28.06
N TYR A 283 3.38 -6.36 -26.86
CA TYR A 283 3.64 -5.02 -26.39
C TYR A 283 5.15 -4.81 -26.25
N ARG A 284 5.60 -3.62 -26.63
CA ARG A 284 6.97 -3.18 -26.39
C ARG A 284 6.96 -1.84 -25.72
N GLY A 285 7.20 -1.87 -24.42
CA GLY A 285 7.38 -0.72 -23.56
C GLY A 285 8.82 -0.22 -23.53
N THR A 286 9.35 -0.03 -22.31
CA THR A 286 10.78 0.19 -22.05
C THR A 286 11.64 -1.06 -22.22
N ASP A 287 11.01 -2.23 -22.24
CA ASP A 287 11.67 -3.53 -22.29
C ASP A 287 11.72 -4.13 -23.72
N ARG A 288 12.16 -5.39 -23.82
CA ARG A 288 12.00 -6.24 -25.00
C ARG A 288 10.51 -6.38 -25.40
N PRO A 289 10.19 -6.85 -26.62
CA PRO A 289 8.83 -7.27 -26.91
C PRO A 289 8.33 -8.26 -25.87
N GLN A 290 7.10 -8.16 -25.41
CA GLN A 290 6.50 -9.05 -24.43
C GLN A 290 5.11 -9.46 -24.90
N PHE A 291 4.76 -10.71 -24.67
CA PHE A 291 3.62 -11.38 -25.28
C PHE A 291 2.51 -11.62 -24.27
N SER A 292 1.26 -11.54 -24.70
CA SER A 292 0.11 -12.02 -23.91
C SER A 292 0.11 -13.55 -23.77
N THR A 293 0.81 -14.30 -24.65
CA THR A 293 1.02 -15.74 -24.47
C THR A 293 2.26 -16.03 -23.61
N PRO A 294 2.13 -16.74 -22.46
CA PRO A 294 3.27 -17.08 -21.61
C PRO A 294 4.38 -17.88 -22.32
N ALA A 295 4.03 -18.83 -23.18
CA ALA A 295 5.00 -19.68 -23.88
C ALA A 295 6.04 -18.89 -24.70
N LEU A 296 5.65 -17.72 -25.22
CA LEU A 296 6.51 -16.86 -26.03
C LEU A 296 7.44 -15.95 -25.21
N ASN A 297 7.20 -15.81 -23.89
CA ASN A 297 8.02 -14.93 -23.03
C ASN A 297 9.29 -15.59 -22.49
N GLY A 298 9.57 -16.85 -22.88
CA GLY A 298 10.77 -17.59 -22.48
C GLY A 298 12.09 -16.95 -22.93
N PRO A 299 13.21 -17.34 -22.29
CA PRO A 299 14.52 -16.73 -22.51
C PRO A 299 15.08 -16.89 -23.93
N ASP A 300 14.63 -17.91 -24.67
CA ASP A 300 15.11 -18.19 -26.03
C ASP A 300 14.36 -17.44 -27.12
N ASN A 301 13.10 -17.05 -26.88
CA ASN A 301 12.22 -16.47 -27.89
C ASN A 301 12.37 -14.94 -28.02
N ASN A 302 13.24 -14.31 -27.23
CA ASN A 302 13.17 -12.86 -27.04
C ASN A 302 14.53 -12.19 -26.77
N LYS A 303 15.55 -12.69 -27.47
CA LYS A 303 16.92 -12.17 -27.43
C LYS A 303 16.99 -10.84 -28.19
N VAL A 304 16.59 -9.76 -27.55
CA VAL A 304 17.08 -8.42 -27.93
C VAL A 304 18.57 -8.37 -27.52
N PRO A 305 19.46 -7.75 -28.32
CA PRO A 305 20.84 -7.55 -27.91
C PRO A 305 20.86 -6.89 -26.53
N ASP A 306 21.53 -7.57 -25.60
CA ASP A 306 21.62 -7.18 -24.21
C ASP A 306 22.29 -5.80 -24.13
N ASN A 307 21.54 -4.74 -23.79
CA ASN A 307 22.14 -3.45 -23.45
C ASN A 307 22.82 -3.49 -22.06
N GLY A 308 22.93 -4.68 -21.46
CA GLY A 308 23.78 -4.96 -20.30
C GLY A 308 23.21 -4.45 -18.98
N THR A 309 21.94 -4.04 -18.95
CA THR A 309 21.37 -3.35 -17.79
C THR A 309 20.42 -4.23 -16.96
N PHE A 310 19.79 -5.27 -17.53
CA PHE A 310 18.80 -6.08 -16.81
C PHE A 310 18.80 -7.57 -17.22
N SER A 311 18.78 -8.47 -16.23
CA SER A 311 18.49 -9.89 -16.47
C SER A 311 17.02 -10.04 -16.81
N HIS A 312 16.67 -10.55 -17.98
CA HIS A 312 15.29 -10.77 -18.42
C HIS A 312 14.71 -12.13 -17.96
N ASN A 313 15.47 -12.85 -17.13
CA ASN A 313 15.05 -14.11 -16.53
C ASN A 313 14.38 -13.82 -15.18
N TYR A 314 13.06 -13.88 -15.17
CA TYR A 314 12.23 -13.74 -13.97
C TYR A 314 11.84 -15.10 -13.36
N VAL A 315 12.18 -16.23 -13.98
CA VAL A 315 11.93 -17.55 -13.37
C VAL A 315 12.81 -17.70 -12.13
N GLY A 316 12.19 -18.04 -11.01
CA GLY A 316 12.78 -18.06 -9.68
C GLY A 316 12.62 -16.75 -8.91
N HIS A 317 12.22 -15.66 -9.56
CA HIS A 317 11.89 -14.40 -8.89
C HIS A 317 10.65 -14.57 -7.99
N THR A 318 10.63 -13.88 -6.86
CA THR A 318 9.51 -13.94 -5.91
C THR A 318 8.84 -12.59 -5.83
N LEU A 319 7.62 -12.51 -6.36
CA LEU A 319 6.75 -11.35 -6.21
C LEU A 319 6.21 -11.30 -4.78
N LYS A 320 6.24 -10.12 -4.16
CA LYS A 320 5.69 -9.90 -2.82
C LYS A 320 4.33 -9.18 -2.95
N TYR A 321 3.28 -9.75 -2.37
CA TYR A 321 1.94 -9.17 -2.30
C TYR A 321 1.57 -8.92 -0.83
N GLY A 322 2.03 -7.80 -0.24
CA GLY A 322 1.87 -7.55 1.19
C GLY A 322 2.41 -8.71 2.03
N ASN A 323 1.53 -9.37 2.79
CA ASN A 323 1.86 -10.51 3.66
C ASN A 323 2.03 -11.86 2.94
N SER A 324 1.80 -11.91 1.63
CA SER A 324 1.94 -13.13 0.82
C SER A 324 3.01 -12.95 -0.24
N SER A 325 3.51 -14.05 -0.79
CA SER A 325 4.50 -14.02 -1.86
C SER A 325 4.23 -15.11 -2.86
N PHE A 326 4.63 -14.90 -4.10
CA PHE A 326 4.51 -15.88 -5.16
C PHE A 326 5.83 -16.03 -5.91
N LYS A 327 6.36 -17.25 -5.91
CA LYS A 327 7.56 -17.58 -6.65
C LYS A 327 7.19 -17.96 -8.08
N ILE A 328 7.77 -17.28 -9.05
CA ILE A 328 7.57 -17.57 -10.46
C ILE A 328 8.37 -18.82 -10.82
N GLU A 329 7.71 -19.84 -11.34
CA GLU A 329 8.32 -21.15 -11.65
C GLU A 329 8.41 -21.43 -13.16
N LYS A 330 7.65 -20.68 -13.96
CA LYS A 330 7.59 -20.80 -15.43
C LYS A 330 7.30 -19.45 -16.07
N ASN A 331 7.28 -19.42 -17.40
CA ASN A 331 7.00 -18.19 -18.14
C ASN A 331 5.60 -17.66 -17.77
N VAL A 332 5.47 -16.33 -17.69
CA VAL A 332 4.21 -15.63 -17.40
C VAL A 332 3.74 -14.84 -18.62
N ALA A 333 2.46 -14.51 -18.67
CA ALA A 333 1.89 -13.57 -19.64
C ALA A 333 2.28 -12.13 -19.30
N ASN A 334 2.38 -11.29 -20.33
CA ASN A 334 2.60 -9.83 -20.20
C ASN A 334 1.37 -9.04 -20.66
N GLY A 335 0.21 -9.66 -20.58
CA GLY A 335 -1.03 -9.04 -20.99
C GLY A 335 -2.20 -9.95 -20.80
N PHE A 336 -3.32 -9.36 -20.42
CA PHE A 336 -4.54 -10.08 -20.08
C PHE A 336 -5.74 -9.49 -20.80
N ILE A 337 -6.66 -10.37 -21.19
CA ILE A 337 -7.91 -10.00 -21.83
C ILE A 337 -9.04 -10.37 -20.89
N HIS A 338 -9.82 -9.38 -20.49
CA HIS A 338 -11.09 -9.58 -19.81
C HIS A 338 -12.24 -9.48 -20.80
N HIS A 339 -13.11 -10.47 -20.80
CA HIS A 339 -14.43 -10.35 -21.41
C HIS A 339 -15.33 -9.54 -20.47
N ILE A 340 -15.99 -8.51 -21.00
CA ILE A 340 -16.84 -7.59 -20.27
C ILE A 340 -18.25 -7.69 -20.83
N GLN A 341 -19.20 -7.95 -19.93
CA GLN A 341 -20.62 -7.89 -20.21
C GLN A 341 -21.29 -7.07 -19.11
N GLU A 342 -21.62 -5.81 -19.40
CA GLU A 342 -22.28 -4.92 -18.45
C GLU A 342 -23.26 -4.00 -19.17
N GLY A 343 -24.53 -4.01 -18.75
CA GLY A 343 -25.60 -3.32 -19.45
C GLY A 343 -25.76 -3.83 -20.90
N ASP A 344 -25.77 -2.90 -21.85
CA ASP A 344 -25.86 -3.18 -23.29
C ASP A 344 -24.48 -3.39 -23.95
N PHE A 345 -23.39 -3.26 -23.19
CA PHE A 345 -22.03 -3.42 -23.71
C PHE A 345 -21.55 -4.87 -23.54
N GLU A 346 -21.06 -5.43 -24.64
CA GLU A 346 -20.38 -6.72 -24.69
C GLU A 346 -19.12 -6.56 -25.54
N GLY A 347 -17.98 -6.96 -24.99
CA GLY A 347 -16.69 -6.84 -25.67
C GLY A 347 -15.53 -7.36 -24.83
N ASN A 348 -14.31 -7.18 -25.33
CA ASN A 348 -13.10 -7.62 -24.64
C ASN A 348 -12.16 -6.44 -24.42
N VAL A 349 -11.45 -6.41 -23.30
CA VAL A 349 -10.45 -5.37 -23.03
C VAL A 349 -9.12 -6.03 -22.73
N LEU A 350 -8.11 -5.61 -23.48
CA LEU A 350 -6.72 -5.98 -23.28
C LEU A 350 -6.06 -4.95 -22.37
N GLY A 351 -5.38 -5.44 -21.34
CA GLY A 351 -4.39 -4.70 -20.59
C GLY A 351 -3.01 -5.32 -20.76
N MET A 352 -1.98 -4.50 -20.97
CA MET A 352 -0.58 -4.92 -21.03
C MET A 352 0.24 -4.17 -20.00
N GLU A 353 1.29 -4.82 -19.53
CA GLU A 353 2.26 -4.27 -18.58
C GLU A 353 3.55 -3.85 -19.29
N ASN A 354 4.17 -2.76 -18.88
CA ASN A 354 5.36 -2.18 -19.48
C ASN A 354 6.65 -2.82 -19.01
N ARG A 355 6.65 -3.41 -17.81
CA ARG A 355 7.86 -3.90 -17.15
C ARG A 355 7.77 -5.41 -16.89
N CYS A 356 8.91 -6.10 -16.98
CA CYS A 356 8.98 -7.51 -16.59
C CYS A 356 8.77 -7.70 -15.07
N PRO A 357 8.26 -8.86 -14.60
CA PRO A 357 8.03 -9.13 -13.18
C PRO A 357 9.24 -9.01 -12.23
N ASN A 358 10.45 -9.09 -12.77
CA ASN A 358 11.68 -8.98 -11.99
C ASN A 358 12.29 -7.57 -12.04
N TYR A 359 11.63 -6.63 -12.72
CA TYR A 359 12.00 -5.23 -12.69
C TYR A 359 11.59 -4.62 -11.35
N ARG A 360 12.44 -3.74 -10.78
CA ARG A 360 12.21 -3.18 -9.44
C ARG A 360 10.90 -2.39 -9.30
N ALA A 361 10.49 -1.76 -10.39
CA ALA A 361 9.30 -0.94 -10.48
C ALA A 361 8.15 -1.72 -11.17
N TYR A 362 8.17 -3.05 -11.19
CA TYR A 362 7.01 -3.80 -11.65
C TYR A 362 5.88 -3.67 -10.64
N ASP A 363 4.78 -3.02 -11.02
CA ASP A 363 3.56 -2.92 -10.22
C ASP A 363 2.51 -3.94 -10.64
N GLY A 364 2.51 -4.45 -11.87
CA GLY A 364 1.71 -5.62 -12.26
C GLY A 364 0.22 -5.36 -12.27
N ASP A 365 -0.17 -4.12 -12.62
CA ASP A 365 -1.55 -3.69 -12.72
C ASP A 365 -2.13 -3.88 -14.14
N TYR A 366 -1.25 -4.08 -15.12
CA TYR A 366 -1.55 -4.35 -16.52
C TYR A 366 -2.38 -3.25 -17.20
N ASN A 367 -2.25 -2.00 -16.77
CA ASN A 367 -2.97 -0.88 -17.38
C ASN A 367 -2.09 0.09 -18.19
N ASP A 368 -0.79 -0.19 -18.31
CA ASP A 368 0.18 0.61 -19.08
C ASP A 368 -0.17 0.73 -20.58
N MET A 369 -1.00 -0.18 -21.08
CA MET A 369 -1.63 -0.10 -22.40
C MET A 369 -2.99 -0.79 -22.35
N LEU A 370 -4.06 0.00 -22.39
CA LEU A 370 -5.42 -0.48 -22.47
C LEU A 370 -5.96 -0.36 -23.89
N CYS A 371 -6.48 -1.46 -24.42
CA CYS A 371 -7.15 -1.50 -25.71
C CYS A 371 -8.51 -2.21 -25.61
N LEU A 372 -9.54 -1.61 -26.19
CA LEU A 372 -10.81 -2.29 -26.45
C LEU A 372 -10.64 -3.18 -27.68
N ILE A 373 -11.07 -4.43 -27.58
CA ILE A 373 -11.16 -5.38 -28.67
C ILE A 373 -12.64 -5.69 -28.94
N GLU A 374 -13.06 -5.39 -30.15
CA GLU A 374 -14.39 -5.72 -30.65
C GLU A 374 -14.27 -6.82 -31.70
N SER A 375 -15.27 -7.69 -31.76
CA SER A 375 -15.34 -8.75 -32.76
C SER A 375 -16.71 -8.89 -33.39
N ASN A 376 -16.75 -9.49 -34.57
CA ASN A 376 -17.97 -10.00 -35.18
C ASN A 376 -17.73 -11.48 -35.55
N PRO A 377 -18.39 -12.45 -34.88
CA PRO A 377 -19.44 -12.26 -33.87
C PRO A 377 -18.95 -11.63 -32.54
N VAL A 378 -19.86 -11.00 -31.80
CA VAL A 378 -19.55 -10.18 -30.60
C VAL A 378 -19.01 -11.01 -29.42
N ALA A 379 -19.39 -12.29 -29.35
CA ALA A 379 -19.08 -13.17 -28.23
C ALA A 379 -17.81 -14.02 -28.45
N ILE A 380 -16.70 -13.44 -28.94
CA ILE A 380 -15.40 -14.12 -28.91
C ILE A 380 -14.79 -13.90 -27.53
N GLU A 381 -14.50 -14.99 -26.83
CA GLU A 381 -14.01 -14.96 -25.46
C GLU A 381 -12.51 -15.32 -25.36
N PRO A 382 -11.84 -14.91 -24.28
CA PRO A 382 -10.50 -15.39 -23.92
C PRO A 382 -10.42 -16.91 -23.79
N ALA A 383 -9.30 -17.52 -24.21
CA ALA A 383 -9.07 -18.95 -24.09
C ALA A 383 -9.06 -19.43 -22.63
N GLU A 384 -8.34 -18.70 -21.77
CA GLU A 384 -8.29 -18.92 -20.32
C GLU A 384 -8.61 -17.58 -19.61
N PRO A 385 -9.88 -17.35 -19.23
CA PRO A 385 -10.26 -16.13 -18.51
C PRO A 385 -9.48 -15.97 -17.21
N VAL A 386 -9.06 -14.73 -16.93
CA VAL A 386 -8.45 -14.34 -15.65
C VAL A 386 -9.47 -13.68 -14.73
N THR A 387 -9.23 -13.79 -13.42
CA THR A 387 -10.14 -13.22 -12.42
C THR A 387 -9.90 -11.72 -12.32
N PRO A 388 -10.95 -10.87 -12.42
CA PRO A 388 -10.78 -9.44 -12.16
C PRO A 388 -10.27 -9.19 -10.73
N PRO A 389 -9.49 -8.12 -10.50
CA PRO A 389 -8.96 -7.81 -9.19
C PRO A 389 -10.08 -7.53 -8.17
N VAL A 390 -9.94 -8.08 -6.97
CA VAL A 390 -10.79 -7.71 -5.83
C VAL A 390 -10.13 -6.56 -5.09
N ILE A 391 -10.80 -5.41 -5.10
CA ILE A 391 -10.39 -4.22 -4.34
C ILE A 391 -11.37 -4.00 -3.20
N GLU A 392 -10.85 -4.14 -2.00
CA GLU A 392 -11.55 -3.84 -0.75
C GLU A 392 -11.30 -2.39 -0.37
N SER A 393 -12.35 -1.73 0.14
CA SER A 393 -12.17 -0.38 0.68
C SER A 393 -11.53 -0.53 2.06
N GLN A 394 -10.44 0.18 2.31
CA GLN A 394 -9.65 0.02 3.52
C GLN A 394 -8.86 1.28 3.87
N THR A 395 -8.53 1.42 5.15
CA THR A 395 -7.49 2.34 5.63
C THR A 395 -6.32 1.57 6.19
N ASN A 396 -5.10 2.05 5.94
CA ASN A 396 -3.87 1.48 6.47
C ASN A 396 -3.23 2.47 7.45
N LYS A 397 -2.96 2.02 8.68
CA LYS A 397 -2.21 2.77 9.68
C LYS A 397 -1.01 1.96 10.13
N LYS A 398 0.19 2.55 10.07
CA LYS A 398 1.46 1.94 10.49
C LYS A 398 2.17 2.86 11.48
N GLY A 399 2.84 2.28 12.46
CA GLY A 399 3.54 3.06 13.48
C GLY A 399 4.27 2.22 14.50
N PHE A 400 4.73 2.91 15.54
CA PHE A 400 5.38 2.33 16.71
C PHE A 400 4.56 2.69 17.95
N LEU A 401 4.25 1.69 18.76
CA LEU A 401 3.70 1.89 20.10
C LEU A 401 4.82 1.74 21.11
N LEU A 402 4.98 2.75 21.96
CA LEU A 402 5.97 2.77 23.01
C LEU A 402 5.28 2.83 24.36
N PHE A 403 5.55 1.85 25.21
CA PHE A 403 4.88 1.67 26.48
C PHE A 403 5.80 1.94 27.66
N GLU A 404 5.18 2.41 28.73
CA GLU A 404 5.66 2.34 30.11
C GLU A 404 4.81 1.29 30.86
N ASP A 405 5.44 0.43 31.67
CA ASP A 405 4.79 -0.70 32.35
C ASP A 405 4.59 -0.49 33.86
N ASN A 406 5.12 0.60 34.41
CA ASN A 406 5.17 0.86 35.85
C ASN A 406 3.81 1.23 36.48
N TYR A 407 2.70 1.13 35.75
CA TYR A 407 1.35 1.49 36.22
C TYR A 407 1.00 0.92 37.61
N PRO A 408 0.44 1.74 38.52
CA PRO A 408 0.14 3.19 38.42
C PRO A 408 1.26 4.13 38.91
N ASN A 409 2.51 3.66 38.96
CA ASN A 409 3.65 4.42 39.45
C ASN A 409 4.43 5.07 38.29
N GLN A 410 5.22 6.09 38.65
CA GLN A 410 6.19 6.72 37.75
C GLN A 410 7.36 5.76 37.43
N GLY A 411 7.74 5.74 36.15
CA GLY A 411 8.92 5.04 35.63
C GLY A 411 10.10 6.00 35.38
N ASP A 412 11.05 5.56 34.56
CA ASP A 412 12.19 6.33 34.08
C ASP A 412 11.92 7.07 32.75
N PHE A 413 10.74 6.86 32.15
CA PHE A 413 10.23 7.60 30.99
C PHE A 413 11.12 7.49 29.76
N ASP A 414 11.77 6.34 29.59
CA ASP A 414 12.48 5.99 28.36
C ASP A 414 11.54 5.36 27.32
N PHE A 415 10.31 5.01 27.72
CA PHE A 415 9.25 4.45 26.88
C PHE A 415 9.65 3.16 26.14
N ASN A 416 10.58 2.37 26.68
CA ASN A 416 11.05 1.15 26.04
C ASN A 416 10.64 -0.14 26.75
N ASP A 417 9.80 -0.07 27.80
CA ASP A 417 9.29 -1.24 28.52
C ASP A 417 8.64 -2.24 27.55
N ALA A 418 7.93 -1.73 26.54
CA ALA A 418 7.63 -2.46 25.31
C ALA A 418 7.61 -1.51 24.11
N VAL A 419 8.34 -1.87 23.06
CA VAL A 419 8.32 -1.17 21.76
C VAL A 419 7.75 -2.11 20.70
N ILE A 420 6.61 -1.73 20.13
CA ILE A 420 5.86 -2.55 19.17
C ILE A 420 5.79 -1.82 17.82
N TYR A 421 6.29 -2.43 16.76
CA TYR A 421 5.88 -2.03 15.42
C TYR A 421 4.52 -2.62 15.10
N TYR A 422 3.61 -1.81 14.55
CA TYR A 422 2.28 -2.26 14.16
C TYR A 422 1.89 -1.82 12.75
N SER A 423 1.02 -2.62 12.12
CA SER A 423 0.31 -2.27 10.90
C SER A 423 -1.15 -2.72 11.04
N ILE A 424 -2.08 -1.79 10.87
CA ILE A 424 -3.53 -2.03 10.93
C ILE A 424 -4.11 -1.73 9.55
N THR A 425 -4.66 -2.75 8.90
CA THR A 425 -5.46 -2.63 7.68
C THR A 425 -6.92 -2.80 8.06
N ALA A 426 -7.62 -1.68 8.23
CA ALA A 426 -9.04 -1.67 8.58
C ALA A 426 -9.88 -1.61 7.30
N TYR A 427 -10.63 -2.66 7.03
CA TYR A 427 -11.56 -2.72 5.90
C TYR A 427 -12.76 -1.82 6.23
N THR A 428 -13.13 -0.87 5.39
CA THR A 428 -14.21 0.09 5.70
C THR A 428 -15.59 -0.45 5.30
N ASP A 429 -15.61 -1.45 4.43
CA ASP A 429 -16.81 -2.19 4.00
C ASP A 429 -17.11 -3.42 4.87
N LYS A 430 -16.16 -3.83 5.72
CA LYS A 430 -16.26 -4.94 6.65
C LYS A 430 -15.88 -4.46 8.04
N SER A 431 -16.63 -4.80 9.08
CA SER A 431 -16.31 -4.38 10.46
C SER A 431 -15.11 -5.13 11.07
N THR A 432 -14.05 -5.33 10.29
CA THR A 432 -12.86 -6.12 10.60
C THR A 432 -11.59 -5.40 10.18
N ALA A 433 -10.49 -5.65 10.90
CA ALA A 433 -9.17 -5.18 10.50
C ALA A 433 -8.13 -6.28 10.69
N ASP A 434 -7.18 -6.36 9.77
CA ASP A 434 -5.98 -7.17 9.96
C ASP A 434 -4.94 -6.36 10.71
N VAL A 435 -4.50 -6.88 11.85
CA VAL A 435 -3.54 -6.24 12.74
C VAL A 435 -2.28 -7.10 12.79
N TYR A 436 -1.19 -6.55 12.29
CA TYR A 436 0.16 -7.05 12.47
C TYR A 436 0.84 -6.31 13.62
N ALA A 437 1.51 -7.05 14.50
CA ALA A 437 2.32 -6.49 15.56
C ALA A 437 3.63 -7.27 15.72
N GLN A 438 4.73 -6.55 15.94
CA GLN A 438 6.05 -7.10 16.18
C GLN A 438 6.69 -6.45 17.39
N LEU A 439 7.12 -7.25 18.37
CA LEU A 439 7.84 -6.77 19.54
C LEU A 439 9.32 -6.54 19.18
N LEU A 440 9.71 -5.27 19.15
CA LEU A 440 11.06 -4.84 18.77
C LEU A 440 12.00 -4.75 19.97
N ALA A 441 11.50 -4.27 21.12
CA ALA A 441 12.29 -4.08 22.33
C ALA A 441 11.43 -4.25 23.59
N LYS A 442 12.09 -4.60 24.69
CA LYS A 442 11.51 -4.68 26.04
C LYS A 442 12.57 -4.31 27.07
N GLY A 443 12.22 -3.41 27.99
CA GLY A 443 13.05 -2.89 29.09
C GLY A 443 12.47 -3.17 30.48
N CYS A 444 11.55 -4.11 30.58
CA CYS A 444 10.71 -4.26 31.76
C CYS A 444 11.15 -5.36 32.74
N THR A 445 10.76 -5.20 34.00
CA THR A 445 10.85 -6.28 35.01
C THR A 445 9.50 -6.94 35.34
N PHE A 446 8.38 -6.31 34.99
CA PHE A 446 7.07 -6.94 35.09
C PHE A 446 6.88 -7.98 33.98
N HIS A 447 6.01 -8.96 34.24
CA HIS A 447 5.55 -9.89 33.21
C HIS A 447 4.33 -9.28 32.55
N ASN A 448 4.55 -8.64 31.39
CA ASN A 448 3.51 -7.90 30.70
C ASN A 448 2.84 -8.74 29.61
N GLN A 449 1.55 -8.48 29.39
CA GLN A 449 0.81 -8.93 28.23
C GLN A 449 0.53 -7.75 27.31
N PHE A 450 0.97 -7.83 26.06
CA PHE A 450 0.60 -6.86 25.03
C PHE A 450 -0.50 -7.43 24.13
N GLY A 451 -1.46 -6.59 23.73
CA GLY A 451 -2.48 -6.94 22.77
C GLY A 451 -3.29 -5.73 22.30
N PHE A 452 -4.44 -6.03 21.69
CA PHE A 452 -5.40 -5.02 21.27
C PHE A 452 -6.78 -5.33 21.85
N LYS A 453 -7.46 -4.30 22.36
CA LYS A 453 -8.88 -4.33 22.65
C LYS A 453 -9.64 -4.13 21.35
N ASP A 454 -10.55 -5.05 21.04
CA ASP A 454 -11.44 -5.01 19.89
C ASP A 454 -12.91 -5.14 20.36
N ALA A 455 -13.84 -5.33 19.43
CA ALA A 455 -15.27 -5.51 19.75
C ALA A 455 -15.56 -6.75 20.61
N ASN A 456 -14.65 -7.74 20.65
CA ASN A 456 -14.79 -8.97 21.42
C ASN A 456 -14.09 -8.90 22.79
N GLY A 457 -13.40 -7.80 23.11
CA GLY A 457 -12.67 -7.60 24.36
C GLY A 457 -11.16 -7.54 24.13
N LEU A 458 -10.38 -8.02 25.11
CA LEU A 458 -8.92 -8.00 25.04
C LEU A 458 -8.40 -9.19 24.22
N THR A 459 -7.72 -8.92 23.12
CA THR A 459 -7.07 -9.93 22.29
C THR A 459 -5.55 -9.86 22.44
N PRO A 460 -4.93 -10.80 23.18
CA PRO A 460 -3.49 -10.78 23.43
C PRO A 460 -2.69 -11.15 22.19
N PHE A 461 -1.54 -10.51 21.99
CA PHE A 461 -0.55 -10.85 20.96
C PHE A 461 0.70 -11.47 21.58
N PHE A 462 1.26 -10.85 22.62
CA PHE A 462 2.43 -11.35 23.37
C PHE A 462 2.08 -11.51 24.85
N SER A 463 2.36 -12.68 25.44
CA SER A 463 1.89 -13.05 26.79
C SER A 463 2.97 -13.06 27.87
N ASP A 464 4.21 -12.70 27.54
CA ASP A 464 5.34 -12.65 28.48
C ASP A 464 6.40 -11.62 28.04
N VAL A 465 5.97 -10.37 27.91
CA VAL A 465 6.85 -9.23 27.63
C VAL A 465 7.57 -8.88 28.92
N ASN A 466 8.74 -9.49 29.11
CA ASN A 466 9.62 -9.33 30.27
C ASN A 466 11.10 -9.38 29.88
N GLY A 467 11.92 -8.61 30.60
CA GLY A 467 13.37 -8.61 30.50
C GLY A 467 13.90 -7.48 29.63
N TYR A 468 15.21 -7.56 29.34
CA TYR A 468 15.97 -6.52 28.65
C TYR A 468 16.46 -7.02 27.29
N VAL A 469 15.79 -6.60 26.21
CA VAL A 469 16.11 -6.93 24.81
C VAL A 469 16.00 -5.67 23.96
N ASN A 470 17.04 -5.37 23.17
CA ASN A 470 17.11 -4.21 22.28
C ASN A 470 16.87 -2.85 22.96
N VAL A 471 17.16 -2.76 24.26
CA VAL A 471 17.12 -1.52 25.07
C VAL A 471 18.50 -1.09 25.55
N ARG A 472 19.55 -1.90 25.30
CA ARG A 472 20.96 -1.55 25.53
C ARG A 472 21.70 -1.67 24.21
N LYS A 473 22.82 -0.97 24.04
CA LYS A 473 23.64 -0.97 22.81
C LYS A 473 24.24 -2.35 22.48
N PHE A 474 23.43 -3.30 22.03
CA PHE A 474 23.75 -4.62 21.48
C PHE A 474 22.47 -5.19 20.86
N ASP A 475 22.51 -5.48 19.56
CA ASP A 475 21.31 -5.89 18.84
C ASP A 475 21.06 -7.39 19.00
N LYS A 476 19.82 -7.74 19.32
CA LYS A 476 19.25 -9.06 19.10
C LYS A 476 18.17 -8.94 18.04
N GLU A 477 17.99 -10.00 17.26
CA GLU A 477 16.84 -10.10 16.36
C GLU A 477 15.53 -9.89 17.14
N PRO A 478 14.59 -9.08 16.61
CA PRO A 478 13.31 -8.86 17.27
C PRO A 478 12.50 -10.17 17.32
N GLU A 479 11.45 -10.20 18.13
CA GLU A 479 10.53 -11.33 18.09
C GLU A 479 9.82 -11.38 16.72
N SER A 480 9.46 -12.59 16.27
CA SER A 480 8.67 -12.74 15.05
C SER A 480 7.32 -12.03 15.20
N GLY A 481 6.92 -11.27 14.18
CA GLY A 481 5.62 -10.61 14.19
C GLY A 481 4.44 -11.57 14.15
N ILE A 482 3.32 -11.14 14.69
CA ILE A 482 2.05 -11.87 14.77
C ILE A 482 0.99 -11.08 14.00
N THR A 483 0.22 -11.76 13.15
CA THR A 483 -0.96 -11.18 12.49
C THR A 483 -2.23 -11.80 13.05
N LYS A 484 -3.23 -10.98 13.39
CA LYS A 484 -4.59 -11.44 13.72
C LYS A 484 -5.63 -10.52 13.07
N THR A 485 -6.75 -11.10 12.66
CA THR A 485 -7.94 -10.33 12.23
C THR A 485 -8.78 -10.02 13.46
N LEU A 486 -9.06 -8.74 13.70
CA LEU A 486 -9.85 -8.22 14.82
C LEU A 486 -11.15 -7.61 14.31
N THR A 487 -12.17 -7.53 15.18
CA THR A 487 -13.46 -6.93 14.85
C THR A 487 -13.55 -5.55 15.48
N TYR A 488 -14.01 -4.54 14.74
CA TYR A 488 -14.20 -3.18 15.26
C TYR A 488 -15.62 -2.69 14.99
N SER A 489 -16.04 -1.63 15.67
CA SER A 489 -17.34 -1.01 15.45
C SER A 489 -17.26 0.50 15.65
N SER A 490 -18.33 1.21 15.29
CA SER A 490 -18.45 2.65 15.53
C SER A 490 -18.27 3.07 17.00
N THR A 491 -18.49 2.15 17.95
CA THR A 491 -18.38 2.41 19.40
C THR A 491 -17.16 1.77 20.04
N GLN A 492 -16.48 0.87 19.34
CA GLN A 492 -15.33 0.13 19.87
C GLN A 492 -14.29 -0.01 18.77
N LEU A 493 -13.34 0.93 18.78
CA LEU A 493 -12.17 0.91 17.91
C LEU A 493 -11.13 -0.10 18.43
N ILE A 494 -10.22 -0.48 17.54
CA ILE A 494 -9.04 -1.28 17.89
C ILE A 494 -8.10 -0.40 18.69
N MET A 495 -7.82 -0.78 19.93
CA MET A 495 -7.04 0.02 20.85
C MET A 495 -5.92 -0.83 21.46
N PRO A 496 -4.65 -0.43 21.36
CA PRO A 496 -3.56 -1.21 21.93
C PRO A 496 -3.59 -1.16 23.46
N TYR A 497 -3.12 -2.23 24.09
CA TYR A 497 -2.94 -2.27 25.54
C TYR A 497 -1.68 -3.04 25.95
N ILE A 498 -1.17 -2.68 27.13
CA ILE A 498 -0.22 -3.49 27.91
C ILE A 498 -0.85 -3.76 29.29
N ASP A 499 -0.72 -4.98 29.81
CA ASP A 499 -1.24 -5.36 31.13
C ASP A 499 -0.14 -6.04 31.95
N ASN A 500 0.21 -5.43 33.09
CA ASN A 500 1.22 -5.93 34.03
C ASN A 500 0.64 -6.81 35.15
N GLY A 501 -0.63 -7.21 35.04
CA GLY A 501 -1.40 -7.93 36.04
C GLY A 501 -2.20 -7.04 36.99
N LYS A 502 -2.13 -5.71 36.85
CA LYS A 502 -2.96 -4.74 37.58
C LYS A 502 -4.06 -4.12 36.71
N GLY A 503 -4.21 -4.57 35.47
CA GLY A 503 -5.22 -4.11 34.53
C GLY A 503 -4.62 -3.50 33.26
N PRO A 504 -5.40 -3.46 32.17
CA PRO A 504 -4.91 -3.02 30.87
C PRO A 504 -4.72 -1.50 30.82
N VAL A 505 -3.51 -1.10 30.44
CA VAL A 505 -3.10 0.27 30.17
C VAL A 505 -3.12 0.50 28.67
N SER A 506 -3.78 1.56 28.22
CA SER A 506 -3.93 1.90 26.80
C SER A 506 -3.61 3.37 26.57
N LYS A 507 -3.68 3.85 25.32
CA LYS A 507 -3.36 5.26 24.97
C LYS A 507 -4.14 6.33 25.74
N ASN A 508 -5.29 5.98 26.32
CA ASN A 508 -6.11 6.91 27.10
C ASN A 508 -5.80 6.88 28.61
N VAL A 509 -4.86 6.05 29.06
CA VAL A 509 -4.47 5.91 30.47
C VAL A 509 -3.18 6.72 30.70
N LYS A 510 -3.19 7.59 31.71
CA LYS A 510 -2.04 8.46 32.04
C LYS A 510 -1.19 7.92 33.18
N ASN A 511 0.12 8.16 33.10
CA ASN A 511 1.11 7.77 34.11
C ASN A 511 1.09 8.69 35.30
N THR A 512 1.17 10.00 35.04
CA THR A 512 0.99 11.10 36.01
C THR A 512 0.63 12.38 35.24
N ASP A 513 0.68 13.56 35.88
CA ASP A 513 0.61 14.85 35.20
C ASP A 513 1.88 15.19 34.37
N LEU A 514 2.80 14.22 34.21
CA LEU A 514 4.05 14.37 33.42
C LEU A 514 3.96 13.70 32.05
N TYR A 515 3.48 12.46 31.96
CA TYR A 515 3.50 11.69 30.71
C TYR A 515 2.33 10.70 30.58
N PRO A 516 1.88 10.38 29.35
CA PRO A 516 1.02 9.23 29.11
C PRO A 516 1.80 7.91 29.30
N TYR A 517 1.11 6.77 29.45
CA TYR A 517 1.78 5.47 29.45
C TYR A 517 2.13 4.95 28.07
N VAL A 518 1.53 5.52 27.02
CA VAL A 518 1.68 5.02 25.66
C VAL A 518 1.91 6.20 24.72
N LEU A 519 2.92 6.09 23.87
CA LEU A 519 3.11 6.96 22.71
C LEU A 519 2.81 6.18 21.44
N ASP A 520 2.02 6.79 20.56
CA ASP A 520 1.74 6.29 19.20
C ASP A 520 2.53 7.16 18.21
N ILE A 521 3.63 6.59 17.68
CA ILE A 521 4.54 7.28 16.77
C ILE A 521 4.26 6.83 15.33
N PRO A 522 3.92 7.77 14.41
CA PRO A 522 3.71 7.46 13.01
C PRO A 522 4.94 6.83 12.36
N TYR A 523 4.72 5.83 11.51
CA TYR A 523 5.76 5.27 10.68
C TYR A 523 6.15 6.24 9.56
N SER A 524 7.46 6.35 9.28
CA SER A 524 8.03 7.10 8.17
C SER A 524 9.10 6.25 7.49
N GLU A 525 8.97 6.01 6.18
CA GLU A 525 9.95 5.23 5.42
C GLU A 525 11.30 5.92 5.31
N ASN A 526 11.31 7.26 5.22
CA ASN A 526 12.52 8.03 5.01
C ASN A 526 13.28 8.31 6.32
N LYS A 527 12.58 8.26 7.46
CA LYS A 527 13.11 8.55 8.78
C LYS A 527 12.45 7.64 9.83
N PRO A 528 12.82 6.35 9.87
CA PRO A 528 12.27 5.43 10.85
C PRO A 528 12.57 5.93 12.28
N PHE A 529 11.65 5.67 13.20
CA PHE A 529 11.78 6.10 14.59
C PHE A 529 12.88 5.34 15.33
N HIS A 530 13.61 6.01 16.21
CA HIS A 530 14.61 5.41 17.11
C HIS A 530 14.15 5.50 18.56
N TRP A 531 14.02 4.38 19.27
CA TRP A 531 13.59 4.40 20.68
C TRP A 531 14.76 4.62 21.63
N CYS A 532 14.48 5.08 22.85
CA CYS A 532 15.50 5.39 23.83
C CYS A 532 16.19 4.13 24.39
N ILE A 533 17.46 4.29 24.75
CA ILE A 533 18.19 3.31 25.55
C ILE A 533 17.61 3.26 26.96
N GLU A 534 17.64 2.09 27.56
CA GLU A 534 17.30 1.77 28.94
C GLU A 534 17.80 2.84 29.94
N ASN A 535 16.89 3.36 30.77
CA ASN A 535 17.09 4.45 31.74
C ASN A 535 17.56 5.78 31.12
N LYS A 536 17.24 6.04 29.85
CA LYS A 536 17.44 7.35 29.20
C LYS A 536 16.10 7.94 28.82
N SER A 537 15.69 8.94 29.59
CA SER A 537 14.42 9.62 29.36
C SER A 537 14.30 10.12 27.92
N ILE A 538 13.10 10.03 27.38
CA ILE A 538 12.72 10.60 26.08
C ILE A 538 13.07 12.09 25.98
N ASP A 539 13.04 12.82 27.09
CA ASP A 539 13.44 14.22 27.16
C ASP A 539 14.91 14.43 26.85
N ASP A 540 15.79 13.49 27.18
CA ASP A 540 17.23 13.59 26.91
C ASP A 540 17.55 13.22 25.46
N ALA A 541 16.78 12.29 24.89
CA ALA A 541 16.98 11.81 23.52
C ALA A 541 16.33 12.69 22.44
N TYR A 542 15.22 13.36 22.75
CA TYR A 542 14.43 14.14 21.79
C TYR A 542 14.06 15.53 22.31
N ASN A 543 13.63 16.41 21.40
CA ASN A 543 12.99 17.67 21.76
C ASN A 543 11.53 17.42 22.16
N PHE A 544 11.34 16.76 23.30
CA PHE A 544 10.05 16.31 23.80
C PHE A 544 9.34 17.36 24.66
N ASP A 545 9.75 18.62 24.60
CA ASP A 545 9.05 19.72 25.28
C ASP A 545 7.68 20.01 24.60
N GLN A 546 6.68 20.38 25.40
CA GLN A 546 5.31 20.62 24.94
C GLN A 546 5.24 21.71 23.86
N ASP A 547 5.97 22.82 24.00
CA ASP A 547 5.95 23.92 23.04
C ASP A 547 6.64 23.49 21.74
N TYR A 548 7.71 22.69 21.83
CA TYR A 548 8.37 22.14 20.65
C TYR A 548 7.45 21.20 19.88
N ARG A 549 6.83 20.21 20.54
CA ARG A 549 5.90 19.26 19.88
C ARG A 549 4.70 19.94 19.23
N LYS A 550 4.18 21.01 19.85
CA LYS A 550 3.08 21.80 19.28
C LYS A 550 3.50 22.55 18.02
N ALA A 551 4.73 23.07 18.00
CA ALA A 551 5.27 23.79 16.85
C ALA A 551 5.80 22.87 15.74
N HIS A 552 6.22 21.65 16.09
CA HIS A 552 6.93 20.70 15.24
C HIS A 552 6.28 19.32 15.33
N GLY A 553 5.44 18.99 14.34
CA GLY A 553 4.72 17.71 14.24
C GLY A 553 5.61 16.50 13.90
N ASP A 554 6.92 16.71 13.83
CA ASP A 554 7.98 15.79 13.41
C ASP A 554 9.07 15.60 14.50
N TRP A 555 8.78 15.96 15.76
CA TRP A 555 9.74 15.91 16.86
C TRP A 555 10.44 14.57 17.05
N TYR A 556 9.81 13.47 16.61
CA TYR A 556 10.28 12.09 16.71
C TYR A 556 11.10 11.64 15.49
N GLU A 557 11.17 12.42 14.41
CA GLU A 557 11.92 12.06 13.20
C GLU A 557 13.44 12.22 13.35
N THR A 558 13.89 13.03 14.31
CA THR A 558 15.32 13.33 14.49
C THR A 558 15.65 13.47 15.98
N PRO A 559 16.42 12.53 16.55
CA PRO A 559 16.92 12.65 17.92
C PRO A 559 17.77 13.90 18.08
N LYS A 560 17.70 14.54 19.26
CA LYS A 560 18.64 15.61 19.60
C LYS A 560 20.01 15.07 20.03
N ASP A 561 20.05 13.82 20.49
CA ASP A 561 21.28 13.07 20.80
C ASP A 561 21.14 11.62 20.32
N GLU A 562 21.76 11.31 19.17
CA GLU A 562 21.75 9.96 18.60
C GLU A 562 22.43 8.91 19.49
N SER A 563 23.28 9.32 20.44
CA SER A 563 23.97 8.39 21.33
C SER A 563 23.05 7.77 22.39
N LEU A 564 21.84 8.32 22.56
CA LEU A 564 20.84 7.94 23.56
C LEU A 564 19.70 7.09 22.99
N VAL A 565 19.71 6.80 21.69
CA VAL A 565 18.68 6.02 21.01
C VAL A 565 19.26 4.77 20.36
N ILE A 566 18.36 3.85 20.03
CA ILE A 566 18.66 2.62 19.30
C ILE A 566 18.01 2.73 17.92
N LYS A 567 18.84 2.56 16.89
CA LYS A 567 18.38 2.45 15.51
C LYS A 567 18.12 0.99 15.20
N PHE A 568 16.89 0.68 14.80
CA PHE A 568 16.56 -0.63 14.27
C PHE A 568 16.51 -0.58 12.76
N THR A 569 17.47 -1.23 12.11
CA THR A 569 17.42 -1.50 10.68
C THR A 569 16.61 -2.77 10.46
N THR A 570 15.45 -2.66 9.83
CA THR A 570 14.72 -3.84 9.36
C THR A 570 15.55 -4.55 8.28
N SER A 571 15.36 -5.86 8.11
CA SER A 571 16.11 -6.66 7.10
C SER A 571 15.90 -6.23 5.64
N ASP A 572 14.91 -5.38 5.36
CA ASP A 572 14.72 -4.78 4.04
C ASP A 572 15.60 -3.54 3.79
N GLU A 573 16.13 -2.87 4.84
CA GLU A 573 17.11 -1.78 4.70
C GLU A 573 18.53 -2.29 4.38
N GLU A 574 18.96 -3.43 4.93
CA GLU A 574 20.26 -4.06 4.61
C GLU A 574 20.40 -4.42 3.12
N LYS A 575 19.30 -4.58 2.40
CA LYS A 575 19.31 -4.86 0.95
C LYS A 575 19.47 -3.61 0.08
N LYS A 576 19.28 -2.42 0.64
CA LYS A 576 19.42 -1.14 -0.08
C LYS A 576 20.83 -0.55 0.00
N ASP A 577 21.72 -1.11 0.83
CA ASP A 577 23.08 -0.61 1.00
C ASP A 577 24.13 -1.66 0.55
N PRO A 578 24.66 -1.57 -0.69
CA PRO A 578 25.73 -2.45 -1.15
C PRO A 578 27.09 -2.14 -0.50
N GLU A 579 27.24 -1.02 0.20
CA GLU A 579 28.55 -0.53 0.64
C GLU A 579 28.96 -1.02 2.03
N ASN A 580 28.08 -1.67 2.79
CA ASN A 580 28.41 -2.11 4.15
C ASN A 580 28.76 -3.61 4.27
N LYS A 581 29.51 -4.14 3.30
CA LYS A 581 30.22 -5.42 3.40
C LYS A 581 31.73 -5.18 3.29
N GLU A 582 32.35 -4.77 4.40
CA GLU A 582 33.75 -5.10 4.69
C GLU A 582 33.86 -6.33 5.58
#